data_AF-A0A947N9F5-F1
#
_entry.id   AF-A0A947N9F5-F1
#
_cell.length_a   1.000
_cell.length_b   1.000
_cell.length_c   1.000
_cell.angle_alpha   90.00
_cell.angle_beta   90.00
_cell.angle_gamma   90.00
#
_symmetry.space_group_name_H-M   'P 1'
#
loop_
_entity.id
_entity.type
_entity.pdbx_description
1 polymer ?
#
loop_
_entity_poly.entity_id
_entity_poly.type
_entity_poly.pdbx_seq_one_letter_code
_entity_poly.pdbx_strand_id
1 'polypeptide(L)'
;GTCREPEWGETHCLIDHIVYLANSSGVKVGITRGTQVPTRWIDQGAVAALPIFRVSNRLQSGLVEILFKAHVADKTSWQAMLKGEPAEVDLAARRDELIALCQSGITELQERHGIQAIQAISDIPVQHIRFPVDIYPVKVKSFNLDKVPLIEGTLLGIKAQYLIFDTGVINIRKYAGYHIELSSES
;
A
#
# COMPACT_ATOMS: atom_id res chain seq x y z
N GLY A 1 -3.73 -8.69 -27.72
CA GLY A 1 -4.82 -7.79 -28.14
C GLY A 1 -4.21 -6.44 -28.40
N THR A 2 -4.26 -5.97 -29.65
CA THR A 2 -3.69 -4.68 -30.05
C THR A 2 -4.58 -3.56 -29.53
N CYS A 3 -4.03 -2.69 -28.67
CA CYS A 3 -4.70 -1.50 -28.15
C CYS A 3 -5.25 -0.67 -29.32
N ARG A 4 -6.55 -0.33 -29.22
CA ARG A 4 -7.34 0.18 -30.35
C ARG A 4 -7.28 1.70 -30.51
N GLU A 5 -6.62 2.43 -29.62
CA GLU A 5 -6.42 3.89 -29.72
C GLU A 5 -5.08 4.29 -29.06
N PRO A 6 -4.10 4.83 -29.81
CA PRO A 6 -2.75 5.13 -29.31
C PRO A 6 -2.73 6.15 -28.16
N GLU A 7 -3.51 7.23 -28.25
CA GLU A 7 -3.51 8.32 -27.26
C GLU A 7 -4.09 7.89 -25.90
N TRP A 8 -5.08 6.99 -25.88
CA TRP A 8 -5.59 6.40 -24.64
C TRP A 8 -4.54 5.48 -24.00
N GLY A 9 -3.81 4.72 -24.82
CA GLY A 9 -2.70 3.88 -24.37
C GLY A 9 -1.54 4.69 -23.76
N GLU A 10 -1.21 5.85 -24.31
CA GLU A 10 -0.15 6.70 -23.78
C GLU A 10 -0.53 7.38 -22.45
N THR A 11 -1.78 7.82 -22.30
CA THR A 11 -2.26 8.43 -21.04
C THR A 11 -2.67 7.42 -19.96
N HIS A 12 -3.03 6.18 -20.32
CA HIS A 12 -3.56 5.19 -19.37
C HIS A 12 -2.75 3.88 -19.29
N CYS A 13 -2.11 3.43 -20.37
CA CYS A 13 -1.28 2.21 -20.39
C CYS A 13 0.22 2.48 -20.13
N LEU A 14 0.74 3.67 -20.45
CA LEU A 14 2.12 4.11 -20.18
C LEU A 14 2.24 5.02 -18.94
N ILE A 15 1.32 4.87 -17.98
CA ILE A 15 1.49 5.51 -16.68
C ILE A 15 2.61 4.78 -15.95
N ASP A 16 3.67 5.49 -15.61
CA ASP A 16 4.73 4.96 -14.76
C ASP A 16 4.13 4.38 -13.46
N HIS A 17 4.46 3.13 -13.20
CA HIS A 17 4.15 2.45 -11.96
C HIS A 17 5.39 2.44 -11.07
N ILE A 18 5.13 2.41 -9.77
CA ILE A 18 6.14 2.29 -8.73
C ILE A 18 5.94 0.95 -8.05
N VAL A 19 7.00 0.15 -8.02
CA VAL A 19 7.15 -0.97 -7.10
C VAL A 19 7.82 -0.43 -5.84
N TYR A 20 7.28 -0.75 -4.67
CA TYR A 20 7.76 -0.25 -3.39
C TYR A 20 7.74 -1.32 -2.31
N LEU A 21 8.57 -1.15 -1.30
CA LEU A 21 8.45 -1.83 -0.01
C LEU A 21 7.62 -0.96 0.93
N ALA A 22 6.80 -1.58 1.77
CA ALA A 22 6.05 -0.91 2.81
C ALA A 22 6.00 -1.74 4.08
N ASN A 23 6.07 -1.06 5.23
CA ASN A 23 5.87 -1.66 6.55
C ASN A 23 4.55 -1.15 7.14
N SER A 24 3.53 -2.00 7.22
CA SER A 24 2.23 -1.68 7.85
C SER A 24 1.97 -2.55 9.08
N SER A 25 2.17 -3.86 8.93
CA SER A 25 2.11 -4.87 9.98
C SER A 25 3.28 -5.85 9.86
N GLY A 26 4.37 -5.39 9.22
CA GLY A 26 5.40 -6.22 8.58
C GLY A 26 5.71 -5.73 7.16
N VAL A 27 6.89 -6.09 6.66
CA VAL A 27 7.36 -5.70 5.33
C VAL A 27 6.64 -6.49 4.24
N LYS A 28 6.18 -5.78 3.22
CA LYS A 28 5.62 -6.33 1.99
C LYS A 28 6.09 -5.54 0.78
N VAL A 29 5.97 -6.16 -0.38
CA VAL A 29 6.06 -5.48 -1.67
C VAL A 29 4.67 -5.03 -2.12
N GLY A 30 4.60 -3.88 -2.79
CA GLY A 30 3.38 -3.41 -3.42
C GLY A 30 3.65 -2.65 -4.70
N ILE A 31 2.61 -2.50 -5.51
CA ILE A 31 2.62 -1.72 -6.73
C ILE A 31 1.59 -0.61 -6.69
N THR A 32 1.90 0.52 -7.33
CA THR A 32 0.98 1.64 -7.47
C THR A 32 1.31 2.44 -8.71
N ARG A 33 0.36 3.24 -9.21
CA ARG A 33 0.69 4.27 -10.19
C ARG A 33 1.53 5.36 -9.52
N GLY A 34 2.46 5.98 -10.23
CA GLY A 34 3.28 7.08 -9.71
C GLY A 34 2.43 8.22 -9.14
N THR A 35 1.31 8.55 -9.80
CA THR A 35 0.34 9.57 -9.36
C THR A 35 -0.41 9.24 -8.06
N GLN A 36 -0.22 8.03 -7.52
CA GLN A 36 -0.84 7.58 -6.27
C GLN A 36 0.19 7.46 -5.13
N VAL A 37 1.43 7.87 -5.36
CA VAL A 37 2.43 8.01 -4.28
C VAL A 37 2.28 9.41 -3.67
N PRO A 38 2.13 9.57 -2.34
CA PRO A 38 2.13 8.55 -1.30
C PRO A 38 0.73 8.04 -0.90
N THR A 39 -0.35 8.51 -1.51
CA THR A 39 -1.75 8.18 -1.15
C THR A 39 -1.99 6.68 -0.97
N ARG A 40 -1.43 5.84 -1.84
CA ARG A 40 -1.56 4.38 -1.76
C ARG A 40 -0.93 3.78 -0.50
N TRP A 41 0.17 4.35 -0.02
CA TRP A 41 0.86 3.88 1.19
C TRP A 41 0.04 4.23 2.43
N ILE A 42 -0.49 5.46 2.47
CA ILE A 42 -1.40 5.93 3.52
C ILE A 42 -2.63 5.04 3.57
N ASP A 43 -3.29 4.82 2.43
CA ASP A 43 -4.45 3.95 2.28
C ASP A 43 -4.25 2.51 2.77
N GLN A 44 -3.00 2.03 2.79
CA GLN A 44 -2.62 0.69 3.23
C GLN A 44 -2.04 0.66 4.66
N GLY A 45 -2.04 1.80 5.35
CA GLY A 45 -1.58 1.92 6.73
C GLY A 45 -0.08 1.68 6.89
N ALA A 46 0.71 1.96 5.85
CA ALA A 46 2.16 1.88 5.95
C ALA A 46 2.67 3.00 6.87
N VAL A 47 3.46 2.64 7.89
CA VAL A 47 4.18 3.61 8.73
C VAL A 47 5.54 3.97 8.14
N ALA A 48 6.05 3.14 7.23
CA ALA A 48 7.22 3.41 6.42
C ALA A 48 7.04 2.82 5.02
N ALA A 49 7.53 3.52 3.99
CA ALA A 49 7.53 3.04 2.61
C ALA A 49 8.78 3.50 1.85
N LEU A 50 9.23 2.68 0.90
CA LEU A 50 10.41 2.93 0.08
C LEU A 50 10.12 2.52 -1.37
N PRO A 51 10.11 3.46 -2.34
CA PRO A 51 10.15 3.12 -3.76
C PRO A 51 11.42 2.35 -4.10
N ILE A 52 11.29 1.28 -4.89
CA ILE A 52 12.43 0.43 -5.28
C ILE A 52 12.60 0.32 -6.80
N PHE A 53 11.51 0.37 -7.57
CA PHE A 53 11.57 0.40 -9.03
C PHE A 53 10.52 1.34 -9.62
N ARG A 54 10.90 2.05 -10.68
CA ARG A 54 9.98 2.68 -11.64
C ARG A 54 9.85 1.75 -12.83
N VAL A 55 8.61 1.48 -13.24
CA VAL A 55 8.31 0.58 -14.35
C VAL A 55 7.27 1.19 -15.28
N SER A 56 7.42 1.02 -16.58
CA SER A 56 6.64 1.79 -17.57
C SER A 56 5.17 1.40 -17.67
N ASN A 57 4.79 0.22 -17.18
CA ASN A 57 3.39 -0.22 -17.21
C ASN A 57 3.03 -1.20 -16.10
N ARG A 58 1.72 -1.45 -15.98
CA ARG A 58 1.13 -2.34 -14.98
C ARG A 58 1.63 -3.78 -15.09
N LEU A 59 1.78 -4.31 -16.30
CA LEU A 59 2.21 -5.69 -16.51
C LEU A 59 3.61 -5.90 -15.93
N GLN A 60 4.56 -5.02 -16.29
CA GLN A 60 5.93 -5.05 -15.78
C GLN A 60 5.96 -4.89 -14.26
N SER A 61 5.15 -3.98 -13.70
CA SER A 61 5.04 -3.85 -12.24
C SER A 61 4.60 -5.15 -11.57
N GLY A 62 3.66 -5.89 -12.16
CA GLY A 62 3.20 -7.17 -11.65
C GLY A 62 4.28 -8.26 -11.73
N LEU A 63 5.05 -8.31 -12.81
CA LEU A 63 6.17 -9.25 -12.95
C LEU A 63 7.24 -9.02 -11.87
N VAL A 64 7.62 -7.76 -11.66
CA VAL A 64 8.57 -7.37 -10.62
C VAL A 64 8.00 -7.63 -9.21
N GLU A 65 6.71 -7.35 -8.99
CA GLU A 65 6.03 -7.65 -7.71
C GLU A 65 6.06 -9.15 -7.39
N ILE A 66 5.73 -10.00 -8.38
CA ILE A 66 5.74 -11.47 -8.22
C ILE A 66 7.13 -11.96 -7.85
N LEU A 67 8.16 -11.44 -8.52
CA LEU A 67 9.54 -11.80 -8.25
C LEU A 67 9.91 -11.53 -6.78
N PHE A 68 9.54 -10.37 -6.23
CA PHE A 68 9.80 -10.04 -4.83
C PHE A 68 8.88 -10.76 -3.84
N LYS A 69 7.62 -11.06 -4.21
CA LYS A 69 6.65 -11.75 -3.33
C LYS A 69 7.12 -13.12 -2.87
N ALA A 70 7.99 -13.79 -3.62
CA ALA A 70 8.59 -15.06 -3.19
C ALA A 70 9.44 -14.92 -1.91
N HIS A 71 9.86 -13.70 -1.56
CA HIS A 71 10.80 -13.43 -0.47
C HIS A 71 10.23 -12.50 0.62
N VAL A 72 9.00 -11.99 0.48
CA VAL A 72 8.33 -11.12 1.46
C VAL A 72 6.94 -11.63 1.79
N ALA A 73 6.34 -11.11 2.87
CA ALA A 73 4.98 -11.48 3.24
C ALA A 73 3.97 -11.06 2.15
N ASP A 74 3.02 -11.96 1.84
CA ASP A 74 2.04 -11.78 0.76
C ASP A 74 1.07 -10.63 1.06
N LYS A 75 0.57 -10.53 2.29
CA LYS A 75 -0.50 -9.58 2.67
C LYS A 75 -0.33 -8.98 4.06
N THR A 76 -0.72 -7.71 4.19
CA THR A 76 -0.87 -7.04 5.48
C THR A 76 -1.98 -7.69 6.30
N SER A 77 -1.71 -8.03 7.55
CA SER A 77 -2.76 -8.35 8.52
C SER A 77 -3.38 -7.04 9.00
N TRP A 78 -4.55 -6.69 8.46
CA TRP A 78 -5.23 -5.44 8.81
C TRP A 78 -5.57 -5.38 10.31
N GLN A 79 -5.85 -6.52 10.95
CA GLN A 79 -6.06 -6.58 12.40
C GLN A 79 -4.78 -6.23 13.16
N ALA A 80 -3.62 -6.76 12.75
CA ALA A 80 -2.36 -6.41 13.39
C ALA A 80 -1.99 -4.93 13.16
N MET A 81 -2.22 -4.42 11.94
CA MET A 81 -2.01 -3.01 11.58
C MET A 81 -2.79 -2.03 12.48
N LEU A 82 -4.01 -2.41 12.90
CA LEU A 82 -4.86 -1.58 13.75
C LEU A 82 -4.63 -1.79 15.26
N LYS A 83 -3.81 -2.75 15.67
CA LYS A 83 -3.50 -3.00 17.09
C LYS A 83 -2.31 -2.20 17.63
N GLY A 84 -1.57 -1.53 16.75
CA GLY A 84 -0.39 -0.78 17.15
C GLY A 84 0.49 -0.43 15.96
N GLU A 85 1.69 0.04 16.27
CA GLU A 85 2.75 0.23 15.29
C GLU A 85 3.48 -1.10 15.03
N PRO A 86 3.83 -1.41 13.78
CA PRO A 86 4.68 -2.56 13.51
C PRO A 86 6.09 -2.32 14.07
N ALA A 87 6.84 -3.40 14.27
CA ALA A 87 8.27 -3.30 14.55
C ALA A 87 8.96 -2.50 13.44
N GLU A 88 9.92 -1.66 13.84
CA GLU A 88 10.75 -0.92 12.90
C GLU A 88 11.61 -1.88 12.08
N VAL A 89 11.74 -1.59 10.78
CA VAL A 89 12.53 -2.39 9.85
C VAL A 89 13.30 -1.46 8.93
N ASP A 90 14.58 -1.77 8.72
CA ASP A 90 15.40 -1.11 7.72
C ASP A 90 14.95 -1.53 6.32
N LEU A 91 14.12 -0.68 5.71
CA LEU A 91 13.61 -0.92 4.36
C LEU A 91 14.70 -0.81 3.29
N ALA A 92 15.77 -0.05 3.52
CA ALA A 92 16.86 0.09 2.57
C ALA A 92 17.71 -1.20 2.54
N ALA A 93 18.10 -1.71 3.71
CA ALA A 93 18.78 -2.99 3.82
C ALA A 93 17.93 -4.13 3.23
N ARG A 94 16.62 -4.14 3.52
CA ARG A 94 15.70 -5.14 2.97
C ARG A 94 15.53 -5.03 1.44
N ARG A 95 15.54 -3.82 0.88
CA ARG A 95 15.57 -3.60 -0.58
C ARG A 95 16.82 -4.23 -1.18
N ASP A 96 17.98 -3.93 -0.62
CA ASP A 96 19.26 -4.36 -1.18
C ASP A 96 19.39 -5.90 -1.14
N GLU A 97 18.96 -6.53 -0.04
CA GLU A 97 18.85 -7.98 0.07
C GLU A 97 17.92 -8.57 -1.00
N LEU A 98 16.73 -8.00 -1.18
CA LEU A 98 15.76 -8.48 -2.15
C LEU A 98 16.25 -8.32 -3.59
N ILE A 99 16.88 -7.19 -3.93
CA ILE A 99 17.46 -6.97 -5.25
C ILE A 99 18.55 -8.01 -5.52
N ALA A 100 19.41 -8.29 -4.54
CA ALA A 100 20.45 -9.31 -4.68
C ALA A 100 19.87 -10.72 -4.89
N LEU A 101 18.85 -11.10 -4.12
CA LEU A 101 18.17 -12.40 -4.24
C LEU A 101 17.48 -12.56 -5.61
N CYS A 102 16.91 -11.47 -6.12
CA CYS A 102 16.13 -11.47 -7.35
C CYS A 102 16.91 -11.02 -8.60
N GLN A 103 18.24 -10.85 -8.49
CA GLN A 103 19.05 -10.20 -9.51
C GLN A 103 18.91 -10.86 -10.89
N SER A 104 18.92 -12.19 -10.95
CA SER A 104 18.76 -12.93 -12.21
C SER A 104 17.40 -12.67 -12.88
N GLY A 105 16.31 -12.69 -12.11
CA GLY A 105 14.97 -12.39 -12.61
C GLY A 105 14.81 -10.92 -13.03
N ILE A 106 15.44 -9.99 -12.31
CA ILE A 106 15.44 -8.57 -12.69
C ILE A 106 16.15 -8.39 -14.04
N THR A 107 17.32 -9.01 -14.21
CA THR A 107 18.08 -8.96 -15.47
C THR A 107 17.28 -9.57 -16.62
N GLU A 108 16.65 -10.73 -16.44
CA GLU A 108 15.81 -11.35 -17.49
C GLU A 108 14.66 -10.43 -17.91
N LEU A 109 13.99 -9.78 -16.94
CA LEU A 109 12.92 -8.84 -17.23
C LEU A 109 13.43 -7.59 -17.96
N GLN A 110 14.61 -7.07 -17.60
CA GLN A 110 15.24 -5.93 -18.27
C GLN A 110 15.72 -6.27 -19.68
N GLU A 111 16.23 -7.47 -19.93
CA GLU A 111 16.60 -7.94 -21.27
C GLU A 111 15.36 -8.08 -22.16
N ARG A 112 14.26 -8.61 -21.62
CA ARG A 112 13.00 -8.81 -22.37
C ARG A 112 12.26 -7.52 -22.67
N HIS A 113 12.26 -6.57 -21.74
CA HIS A 113 11.42 -5.38 -21.81
C HIS A 113 12.19 -4.06 -21.99
N GLY A 114 13.52 -4.10 -21.93
CA GLY A 114 14.41 -2.95 -21.96
C GLY A 114 14.72 -2.41 -20.56
N ILE A 115 15.98 -2.01 -20.35
CA ILE A 115 16.46 -1.42 -19.08
C ILE A 115 15.64 -0.18 -18.70
N GLN A 116 15.25 0.63 -19.67
CA GLN A 116 14.44 1.84 -19.43
C GLN A 116 13.03 1.52 -18.93
N ALA A 117 12.53 0.31 -19.17
CA ALA A 117 11.20 -0.09 -18.73
C ALA A 117 11.16 -0.57 -17.27
N ILE A 118 12.30 -0.91 -16.68
CA ILE A 118 12.44 -1.40 -15.30
C ILE A 118 13.68 -0.76 -14.67
N GLN A 119 13.49 0.41 -14.09
CA GLN A 119 14.55 1.25 -13.53
C GLN A 119 14.57 1.13 -12.03
N ALA A 120 15.71 0.76 -11.46
CA ALA A 120 15.91 0.77 -10.01
C ALA A 120 15.90 2.20 -9.47
N ILE A 121 15.34 2.38 -8.28
CA ILE A 121 15.33 3.64 -7.53
C ILE A 121 16.22 3.46 -6.30
N SER A 122 17.27 4.27 -6.18
CA SER A 122 18.26 4.16 -5.09
C SER A 122 18.46 5.44 -4.28
N ASP A 123 18.03 6.58 -4.83
CA ASP A 123 18.28 7.94 -4.36
C ASP A 123 17.08 8.56 -3.60
N ILE A 124 16.04 7.77 -3.33
CA ILE A 124 14.87 8.21 -2.55
C ILE A 124 14.99 7.68 -1.11
N PRO A 125 14.91 8.55 -0.08
CA PRO A 125 14.93 8.11 1.31
C PRO A 125 13.65 7.37 1.69
N VAL A 126 13.73 6.60 2.77
CA VAL A 126 12.55 5.97 3.37
C VAL A 126 11.57 7.06 3.83
N GLN A 127 10.32 6.93 3.40
CA GLN A 127 9.24 7.83 3.77
C GLN A 127 8.53 7.30 5.01
N HIS A 128 8.52 8.09 6.07
CA HIS A 128 7.83 7.75 7.33
C HIS A 128 6.47 8.44 7.39
N ILE A 129 5.45 7.68 7.80
CA ILE A 129 4.06 8.13 7.87
C ILE A 129 3.57 7.92 9.29
N ARG A 130 3.09 9.01 9.92
CA ARG A 130 2.47 8.97 11.24
C ARG A 130 0.97 9.12 11.11
N PHE A 131 0.24 8.28 11.83
CA PHE A 131 -1.22 8.31 11.86
C PHE A 131 -1.69 8.94 13.17
N PRO A 132 -2.76 9.75 13.15
CA PRO A 132 -3.35 10.29 14.37
C PRO A 132 -4.14 9.20 15.08
N VAL A 133 -3.48 8.47 15.98
CA VAL A 133 -4.11 7.45 16.82
C VAL A 133 -3.71 7.71 18.26
N ASP A 134 -4.69 8.06 19.08
CA ASP A 134 -4.48 8.32 20.50
C ASP A 134 -4.40 6.99 21.27
N ILE A 135 -5.32 6.07 20.97
CA ILE A 135 -5.41 4.77 21.62
C ILE A 135 -5.64 3.66 20.59
N TYR A 136 -4.73 2.70 20.54
CA TYR A 136 -4.89 1.50 19.73
C TYR A 136 -5.80 0.47 20.44
N PRO A 137 -6.76 -0.15 19.72
CA PRO A 137 -7.63 -1.16 20.28
C PRO A 137 -6.89 -2.46 20.62
N VAL A 138 -7.16 -3.03 21.80
CA VAL A 138 -6.66 -4.37 22.19
C VAL A 138 -7.29 -5.47 21.32
N LYS A 139 -8.60 -5.32 21.04
CA LYS A 139 -9.37 -6.23 20.19
C LYS A 139 -9.98 -5.46 19.02
N VAL A 140 -9.76 -5.98 17.82
CA VAL A 140 -10.26 -5.36 16.59
C VAL A 140 -11.63 -5.95 16.25
N LYS A 141 -12.70 -5.20 16.52
CA LYS A 141 -14.09 -5.54 16.16
C LYS A 141 -14.53 -4.64 15.02
N SER A 142 -14.79 -5.21 13.83
CA SER A 142 -15.24 -4.43 12.68
C SER A 142 -16.75 -4.16 12.76
N PHE A 143 -17.14 -2.91 12.54
CA PHE A 143 -18.53 -2.55 12.34
C PHE A 143 -19.05 -2.98 10.97
N ASN A 144 -20.36 -3.22 10.91
CA ASN A 144 -21.07 -3.54 9.68
C ASN A 144 -22.39 -2.75 9.57
N LEU A 145 -22.41 -1.69 8.74
CA LEU A 145 -23.59 -0.85 8.56
C LEU A 145 -24.79 -1.58 7.94
N ASP A 146 -24.56 -2.68 7.22
CA ASP A 146 -25.63 -3.52 6.66
C ASP A 146 -26.40 -4.28 7.75
N LYS A 147 -25.77 -4.49 8.90
CA LYS A 147 -26.35 -5.21 10.05
C LYS A 147 -26.79 -4.26 11.15
N VAL A 148 -26.00 -3.23 11.40
CA VAL A 148 -26.22 -2.24 12.45
C VAL A 148 -25.95 -0.86 11.81
N PRO A 149 -26.98 -0.13 11.38
CA PRO A 149 -26.82 1.08 10.56
C PRO A 149 -26.38 2.31 11.38
N LEU A 150 -26.41 2.22 12.71
CA LEU A 150 -25.96 3.26 13.62
C LEU A 150 -24.67 2.81 14.32
N ILE A 151 -23.64 3.66 14.28
CA ILE A 151 -22.39 3.46 15.01
C ILE A 151 -22.22 4.65 15.94
N GLU A 152 -22.00 4.37 17.21
CA GLU A 152 -21.75 5.36 18.25
C GLU A 152 -20.50 4.98 19.03
N GLY A 153 -19.74 5.99 19.45
CA GLY A 153 -18.52 5.82 20.22
C GLY A 153 -17.62 7.04 20.15
N THR A 154 -16.55 7.03 20.93
CA THR A 154 -15.50 8.05 20.88
C THR A 154 -14.49 7.70 19.81
N LEU A 155 -14.21 8.62 18.88
CA LEU A 155 -13.15 8.45 17.89
C LEU A 155 -11.78 8.53 18.59
N LEU A 156 -11.05 7.42 18.60
CA LEU A 156 -9.72 7.28 19.22
C LEU A 156 -8.58 7.36 18.21
N GLY A 157 -8.89 7.35 16.92
CA GLY A 157 -7.88 7.52 15.89
C GLY A 157 -8.33 7.23 14.47
N ILE A 158 -7.45 7.57 13.54
CA ILE A 158 -7.60 7.31 12.11
C ILE A 158 -6.32 6.64 11.62
N LYS A 159 -6.44 5.43 11.08
CA LYS A 159 -5.31 4.72 10.48
C LYS A 159 -5.73 4.08 9.17
N ALA A 160 -5.00 4.40 8.11
CA ALA A 160 -5.34 3.99 6.76
C ALA A 160 -6.78 4.40 6.38
N GLN A 161 -7.57 3.44 5.91
CA GLN A 161 -8.99 3.61 5.57
C GLN A 161 -9.93 3.39 6.77
N TYR A 162 -9.39 3.28 7.98
CA TYR A 162 -10.16 2.93 9.16
C TYR A 162 -10.31 4.12 10.10
N LEU A 163 -11.55 4.33 10.57
CA LEU A 163 -11.81 5.05 11.80
C LEU A 163 -11.79 4.05 12.96
N ILE A 164 -11.14 4.45 14.05
CA ILE A 164 -10.98 3.65 15.27
C ILE A 164 -11.81 4.31 16.36
N PHE A 165 -12.80 3.59 16.86
CA PHE A 165 -13.63 3.98 17.99
C PHE A 165 -13.29 3.10 19.21
N ASP A 166 -13.63 3.58 20.40
CA ASP A 166 -13.59 2.81 21.64
C ASP A 166 -14.44 1.52 21.59
N THR A 167 -15.52 1.53 20.81
CA THR A 167 -16.46 0.40 20.65
C THR A 167 -16.13 -0.53 19.47
N GLY A 168 -15.21 -0.15 18.57
CA GLY A 168 -14.85 -0.93 17.38
C GLY A 168 -14.17 -0.12 16.28
N VAL A 169 -13.98 -0.71 15.11
CA VAL A 169 -13.34 -0.06 13.95
C VAL A 169 -14.24 -0.14 12.73
N ILE A 170 -14.15 0.83 11.82
CA ILE A 170 -14.89 0.81 10.55
C ILE A 170 -13.96 1.14 9.38
N ASN A 171 -13.97 0.30 8.35
CA ASN A 171 -13.36 0.63 7.06
C ASN A 171 -14.34 1.50 6.27
N ILE A 172 -14.02 2.77 6.06
CA ILE A 172 -14.91 3.70 5.38
C ILE A 172 -15.01 3.41 3.88
N ARG A 173 -13.93 2.93 3.25
CA ARG A 173 -13.93 2.57 1.83
C ARG A 173 -14.92 1.45 1.50
N LYS A 174 -15.21 0.55 2.45
CA LYS A 174 -16.24 -0.49 2.29
C LYS A 174 -17.61 0.11 1.94
N TYR A 175 -17.92 1.30 2.46
CA TYR A 175 -19.23 1.94 2.31
C TYR A 175 -19.22 3.05 1.26
N ALA A 176 -18.30 2.97 0.29
CA ALA A 176 -18.34 3.84 -0.87
C ALA A 176 -19.70 3.70 -1.59
N GLY A 177 -20.38 4.83 -1.79
CA GLY A 177 -21.72 4.88 -2.37
C GLY A 177 -22.87 4.90 -1.36
N TYR A 178 -22.60 4.79 -0.06
CA TYR A 178 -23.61 4.97 0.99
C TYR A 178 -23.84 6.47 1.23
N HIS A 179 -25.08 6.84 1.53
CA HIS A 179 -25.39 8.14 2.11
C HIS A 179 -25.22 8.04 3.63
N ILE A 180 -24.22 8.74 4.18
CA ILE A 180 -23.87 8.67 5.59
C ILE A 180 -24.05 10.06 6.20
N GLU A 181 -24.71 10.13 7.34
CA GLU A 181 -24.77 11.31 8.19
C GLU A 181 -23.78 11.14 9.34
N LEU A 182 -22.98 12.19 9.61
CA LEU A 182 -22.02 12.22 10.69
C LEU A 182 -22.37 13.37 11.63
N SER A 183 -22.51 13.07 12.91
CA SER A 183 -22.66 14.04 13.99
C SER A 183 -21.57 13.82 15.03
N SER A 184 -21.20 14.89 15.74
CA SER A 184 -20.28 14.85 16.86
C SER A 184 -20.79 15.77 17.96
N GLU A 185 -20.68 15.34 19.21
CA GLU A 185 -20.89 16.18 20.39
C GLU A 185 -19.52 16.68 20.87
N SER A 186 -19.42 17.98 21.11
CA SER A 186 -18.19 18.66 21.57
C SER A 186 -18.14 18.80 23.08
#